data_AF-A0A382T2U1-F1
#
_entry.id   AF-A0A382T2U1-F1
#
_cell.length_a   1.000
_cell.length_b   1.000
_cell.length_c   1.000
_cell.angle_alpha   90.00
_cell.angle_beta   90.00
_cell.angle_gamma   90.00
#
_symmetry.space_group_name_H-M   'P 1'
#
loop_
_entity.id
_entity.type
_entity.pdbx_description
1 polymer ?
#
loop_
_entity_poly.entity_id
_entity_poly.type
_entity_poly.pdbx_seq_one_letter_code
_entity_poly.pdbx_strand_id
1 'polypeptide(L)'
;PVITERESVYIRDQLFYVGAGALRQRQQNMAAAYLDPASEGAHDLMYEHGIDYVVVPQWLNRPALLSRQLRWREPARLPQYSRFSDAKYLELVADFDGAQVWQLKDEVGGSQ
;
A
#
# COMPACT_ATOMS: atom_id res chain seq x y z
N PRO A 1 9.61 -1.55 23.40
CA PRO A 1 9.66 -1.55 21.92
C PRO A 1 10.25 -0.22 21.41
N VAL A 2 11.48 -0.26 20.89
CA VAL A 2 12.13 0.90 20.29
C VAL A 2 11.53 1.10 18.90
N ILE A 3 10.90 2.24 18.66
CA ILE A 3 10.50 2.65 17.31
C ILE A 3 11.79 3.10 16.62
N THR A 4 12.43 2.21 15.88
CA THR A 4 13.45 2.60 14.90
C THR A 4 12.77 3.31 13.75
N GLU A 5 13.44 4.28 13.14
CA GLU A 5 12.97 4.89 11.90
C GLU A 5 12.75 3.79 10.86
N ARG A 6 11.58 3.78 10.22
CA ARG A 6 11.24 2.86 9.13
C ARG A 6 10.95 3.70 7.91
N GLU A 7 11.57 3.34 6.78
CA GLU A 7 11.28 4.00 5.52
C GLU A 7 9.85 3.64 5.09
N SER A 8 9.07 4.66 4.72
CA SER A 8 7.69 4.50 4.26
C SER A 8 7.53 5.20 2.92
N VAL A 9 6.99 4.48 1.95
CA VAL A 9 6.74 5.02 0.60
C VAL A 9 5.53 5.96 0.59
N TYR A 10 4.46 5.60 1.29
CA TYR A 10 3.22 6.38 1.31
C TYR A 10 2.96 6.96 2.69
N ILE A 11 2.83 8.29 2.74
CA ILE A 11 2.30 9.01 3.90
C ILE A 11 1.27 10.03 3.39
N ARG A 12 0.23 10.25 4.18
CA ARG A 12 -0.77 11.29 3.87
C ARG A 12 -0.06 12.64 3.82
N ASP A 13 -0.05 13.28 2.65
CA ASP A 13 0.55 14.60 2.47
C ASP A 13 -0.15 15.62 3.38
N GLN A 14 0.65 16.38 4.13
CA GLN A 14 0.19 17.41 5.05
C GLN A 14 0.63 18.77 4.53
N LEU A 15 -0.19 19.80 4.75
CA LEU A 15 0.06 21.16 4.26
C LEU A 15 1.38 21.77 4.76
N PHE A 16 1.94 21.24 5.84
CA PHE A 16 3.21 21.68 6.42
C PHE A 16 4.44 20.90 5.90
N TYR A 17 4.28 19.93 5.00
CA TYR A 17 5.40 19.25 4.34
C TYR A 17 6.00 20.13 3.24
N VAL A 18 6.88 21.03 3.65
CA VAL A 18 7.70 21.88 2.78
C VAL A 18 8.86 21.06 2.21
N GLY A 19 9.17 21.20 0.91
CA GLY A 19 10.30 20.51 0.28
C GLY A 19 10.11 19.01 0.00
N ALA A 20 8.94 18.43 0.29
CA ALA A 20 8.66 17.00 0.12
C ALA A 20 8.45 16.54 -1.34
N GLY A 21 9.06 17.22 -2.33
CA GLY A 21 8.90 16.90 -3.75
C GLY A 21 9.35 15.46 -4.10
N ALA A 22 10.50 15.04 -3.58
CA ALA A 22 11.02 13.69 -3.80
C ALA A 22 10.09 12.60 -3.25
N LEU A 23 9.51 12.83 -2.06
CA LEU A 23 8.54 11.92 -1.47
C LEU A 23 7.26 11.83 -2.31
N ARG A 24 6.72 12.97 -2.77
CA ARG A 24 5.53 13.00 -3.63
C ARG A 24 5.78 12.28 -4.96
N GLN A 25 6.96 12.45 -5.55
CA GLN A 25 7.35 11.73 -6.76
C GLN A 25 7.43 10.22 -6.50
N ARG A 26 8.05 9.80 -5.40
CA ARG A 26 8.10 8.39 -5.01
C ARG A 26 6.70 7.80 -4.80
N GLN A 27 5.80 8.54 -4.14
CA GLN A 27 4.40 8.12 -3.98
C GLN A 27 3.67 7.95 -5.32
N GLN A 28 3.88 8.89 -6.25
CA GLN A 28 3.29 8.82 -7.59
C GLN A 28 3.78 7.59 -8.36
N ASN A 29 5.09 7.31 -8.32
CA ASN A 29 5.67 6.13 -8.96
C ASN A 29 5.06 4.85 -8.39
N MET A 30 4.88 4.79 -7.07
CA MET A 30 4.40 3.62 -6.34
C MET A 30 2.88 3.42 -6.38
N ALA A 31 2.13 4.38 -6.92
CA ALA A 31 0.67 4.30 -7.01
C ALA A 31 0.22 3.11 -7.87
N ALA A 32 0.95 2.76 -8.92
CA ALA A 32 0.64 1.63 -9.79
C ALA A 32 0.65 0.30 -9.03
N ALA A 33 1.69 0.07 -8.21
CA ALA A 33 1.80 -1.14 -7.39
C ALA A 33 0.69 -1.24 -6.34
N TYR A 34 0.16 -0.12 -5.88
CA TYR A 34 -0.93 -0.10 -4.91
C TYR A 34 -2.32 -0.31 -5.54
N LEU A 35 -2.56 0.28 -6.71
CA LEU A 35 -3.85 0.21 -7.40
C LEU A 35 -4.03 -1.08 -8.20
N ASP A 36 -2.94 -1.68 -8.67
CA ASP A 36 -2.93 -2.95 -9.39
C ASP A 36 -1.89 -3.94 -8.83
N PRO A 37 -2.07 -4.38 -7.57
CA PRO A 37 -1.10 -5.22 -6.87
C PRO A 37 -0.93 -6.62 -7.48
N ALA A 38 -1.76 -7.06 -8.42
CA ALA A 38 -1.59 -8.35 -9.09
C ALA A 38 -0.82 -8.26 -10.42
N SER A 39 -0.46 -7.06 -10.87
CA SER A 39 0.33 -6.87 -12.08
C SER A 39 1.78 -7.33 -11.91
N GLU A 40 2.42 -7.74 -13.00
CA GLU A 40 3.85 -8.11 -13.02
C GLU A 40 4.72 -6.89 -12.62
N GLY A 41 4.42 -5.71 -13.17
CA GLY A 41 5.15 -4.49 -12.84
C GLY A 41 4.98 -4.02 -11.39
N ALA A 42 3.93 -4.44 -10.68
CA ALA A 42 3.77 -4.13 -9.26
C ALA A 42 4.76 -4.91 -8.38
N HIS A 43 5.07 -6.15 -8.74
CA HIS A 43 6.03 -6.98 -8.01
C HIS A 43 7.43 -6.36 -8.10
N ASP A 44 7.87 -6.11 -9.34
CA ASP A 44 9.18 -5.53 -9.62
C ASP A 44 9.35 -4.19 -8.92
N LEU A 45 8.32 -3.34 -8.96
CA LEU A 45 8.34 -2.05 -8.30
C LEU A 45 8.44 -2.16 -6.78
N MET A 46 7.71 -3.10 -6.16
CA MET A 46 7.82 -3.33 -4.71
C MET A 46 9.22 -3.87 -4.34
N TYR A 47 9.77 -4.77 -5.15
CA TYR A 47 11.07 -5.36 -4.93
C TYR A 47 12.21 -4.34 -5.10
N GLU A 48 12.24 -3.58 -6.20
CA GLU A 48 13.23 -2.53 -6.47
C GLU A 48 13.28 -1.45 -5.37
N HIS A 49 12.13 -1.18 -4.76
CA HIS A 49 12.00 -0.21 -3.68
C HIS A 49 12.14 -0.81 -2.27
N GLY A 50 12.48 -2.10 -2.16
CA GLY A 50 12.73 -2.78 -0.88
C GLY A 50 11.51 -2.83 0.02
N ILE A 51 10.32 -3.08 -0.54
CA ILE A 51 9.07 -3.11 0.21
C ILE A 51 8.82 -4.48 0.79
N ASP A 52 9.00 -4.61 2.11
CA ASP A 52 8.68 -5.86 2.81
C ASP A 52 7.18 -6.01 3.11
N TYR A 53 6.49 -4.89 3.35
CA TYR A 53 5.10 -4.89 3.82
C TYR A 53 4.25 -3.82 3.12
N VAL A 54 3.02 -4.20 2.80
CA VAL A 54 1.97 -3.31 2.28
C VAL A 54 0.86 -3.19 3.30
N VAL A 55 0.55 -1.96 3.69
CA VAL A 55 -0.56 -1.64 4.61
C VAL A 55 -1.79 -1.22 3.81
N VAL A 56 -2.89 -1.95 4.02
CA VAL A 56 -4.16 -1.76 3.32
C VAL A 56 -5.20 -1.25 4.33
N PRO A 57 -5.73 -0.03 4.15
CA PRO A 57 -6.67 0.55 5.09
C PRO A 57 -8.06 -0.09 5.00
N GLN A 58 -8.75 -0.10 6.13
CA GLN A 58 -10.06 -0.76 6.30
C GLN A 58 -11.10 -0.38 5.24
N TRP A 59 -11.10 0.86 4.78
CA TRP A 59 -12.14 1.38 3.89
C TRP A 59 -12.11 0.75 2.48
N LEU A 60 -10.98 0.18 2.05
CA LEU A 60 -10.91 -0.60 0.81
C LEU A 60 -11.65 -1.94 0.94
N ASN A 61 -11.57 -2.57 2.11
CA ASN A 61 -12.17 -3.87 2.38
C ASN A 61 -13.59 -3.76 2.96
N ARG A 62 -13.99 -2.57 3.44
CA ARG A 62 -15.31 -2.31 4.04
C ARG A 62 -15.95 -1.02 3.50
N PRO A 63 -16.34 -1.00 2.21
CA PRO A 63 -16.92 0.19 1.59
C PRO A 63 -18.22 0.66 2.27
N ALA A 64 -18.98 -0.25 2.90
CA ALA A 64 -20.19 0.08 3.64
C ALA A 64 -19.97 0.97 4.89
N LEU A 65 -18.73 1.09 5.38
CA LEU A 65 -18.41 2.01 6.48
C LEU A 65 -18.33 3.48 6.03
N LEU A 66 -18.14 3.73 4.73
CA LEU A 66 -18.03 5.09 4.18
C LEU A 66 -19.32 5.90 4.37
N SER A 67 -20.48 5.26 4.22
CA SER A 67 -21.79 5.92 4.34
C SER A 67 -22.17 6.29 5.79
N ARG A 68 -21.43 5.79 6.79
CA ARG A 68 -21.70 6.03 8.21
C ARG A 68 -20.77 7.10 8.82
N GLN A 69 -19.75 7.55 8.10
CA GLN A 69 -18.78 8.51 8.61
C GLN A 69 -19.11 9.93 8.13
N LEU A 70 -19.26 10.86 9.08
CA LEU A 70 -19.38 12.29 8.79
C LEU A 70 -18.07 12.78 8.15
N ARG A 71 -18.14 13.20 6.89
CA ARG A 71 -17.00 13.73 6.13
C ARG A 71 -17.40 15.04 5.46
N TRP A 72 -16.47 16.01 5.46
CA TRP A 72 -16.65 17.29 4.78
C TRP A 72 -16.68 17.15 3.25
N ARG A 73 -15.97 16.17 2.71
CA ARG A 73 -15.91 15.87 1.26
C ARG A 73 -15.65 14.38 1.04
N GLU A 74 -16.26 13.83 0.00
CA GLU A 74 -15.97 12.48 -0.49
C GLU A 74 -14.51 12.36 -0.97
N PRO A 75 -13.78 11.31 -0.57
CA PRO A 75 -12.44 11.07 -1.08
C PRO A 75 -12.47 10.77 -2.58
N ALA A 76 -11.39 11.10 -3.28
CA ALA A 76 -11.22 10.70 -4.67
C ALA A 76 -11.24 9.17 -4.76
N ARG A 77 -12.08 8.63 -5.65
CA ARG A 77 -12.14 7.19 -5.92
C ARG A 77 -11.13 6.87 -7.00
N LEU A 78 -9.95 6.42 -6.59
CA LEU A 78 -9.01 5.81 -7.53
C LEU A 78 -9.49 4.38 -7.82
N PRO A 79 -9.50 3.96 -9.09
CA PRO A 79 -9.89 2.60 -9.44
C PRO A 79 -8.86 1.62 -8.88
N GLN A 80 -9.31 0.69 -8.06
CA GLN A 80 -8.55 -0.50 -7.69
C GLN A 80 -8.76 -1.53 -8.81
N TYR A 81 -7.71 -1.86 -9.55
CA TYR A 81 -7.78 -2.76 -10.72
C TYR A 81 -7.77 -4.23 -10.31
N SER A 82 -6.97 -4.58 -9.30
CA SER A 82 -6.89 -5.92 -8.73
C SER A 82 -6.86 -5.87 -7.20
N ARG A 83 -7.22 -6.97 -6.54
CA ARG A 83 -7.16 -7.07 -5.08
C ARG A 83 -5.77 -7.49 -4.66
N PHE A 84 -5.35 -7.09 -3.46
CA PHE A 84 -4.11 -7.58 -2.86
C PHE A 84 -4.08 -9.11 -2.72
N SER A 85 -5.25 -9.74 -2.53
CA SER A 85 -5.39 -11.20 -2.51
C SER A 85 -5.12 -11.89 -3.85
N ASP A 86 -5.17 -11.15 -4.95
CA ASP A 86 -4.96 -11.70 -6.29
C ASP A 86 -3.46 -11.79 -6.63
N ALA A 87 -2.62 -11.08 -5.87
CA ALA A 87 -1.17 -11.06 -6.00
C ALA A 87 -0.54 -12.31 -5.35
N LYS A 88 0.02 -13.21 -6.18
CA LYS A 88 0.57 -14.49 -5.70
C LYS A 88 1.80 -14.34 -4.78
N TYR A 89 2.50 -13.22 -4.92
CA TYR A 89 3.69 -12.85 -4.16
C TYR A 89 3.37 -12.12 -2.85
N LEU A 90 2.10 -11.86 -2.55
CA LEU A 90 1.68 -11.27 -1.27
C LEU A 90 1.09 -12.32 -0.34
N GLU A 91 1.44 -12.21 0.94
CA GLU A 91 0.87 -13.02 2.02
C GLU A 91 0.15 -12.13 3.03
N LEU A 92 -1.10 -12.43 3.36
CA LEU A 92 -1.80 -11.72 4.44
C LEU A 92 -1.24 -12.16 5.80
N VAL A 93 -0.58 -11.26 6.51
CA VAL A 93 0.05 -11.54 7.81
C VAL A 93 -0.72 -10.97 9.00
N ALA A 94 -1.59 -9.98 8.76
CA ALA A 94 -2.49 -9.46 9.79
C ALA A 94 -3.76 -8.86 9.19
N ASP A 95 -4.90 -9.03 9.88
CA ASP A 95 -6.16 -8.37 9.60
C ASP A 95 -6.74 -7.79 10.91
N PHE A 96 -6.94 -6.48 10.92
CA PHE A 96 -7.54 -5.70 11.99
C PHE A 96 -8.88 -5.15 11.52
N ASP A 97 -9.89 -6.00 11.55
CA ASP A 97 -11.27 -5.64 11.23
C ASP A 97 -11.42 -5.06 9.80
N GLY A 98 -10.63 -5.55 8.85
CA GLY A 98 -10.57 -5.11 7.45
C GLY A 98 -9.38 -4.20 7.13
N ALA A 99 -8.67 -3.65 8.12
CA ALA A 99 -7.34 -3.08 7.88
C ALA A 99 -6.32 -4.21 7.81
N GLN A 100 -5.61 -4.36 6.71
CA GLN A 100 -4.79 -5.53 6.43
C GLN A 100 -3.31 -5.17 6.29
N VAL A 101 -2.45 -6.11 6.65
CA VAL A 101 -1.01 -6.05 6.39
C VAL A 101 -0.64 -7.25 5.54
N TRP A 102 -0.07 -6.97 4.37
CA TRP A 102 0.41 -7.97 3.43
C TRP A 102 1.93 -7.95 3.41
N GLN A 103 2.57 -9.11 3.47
CA GLN A 103 4.01 -9.28 3.36
C GLN A 103 4.38 -9.69 1.94
N LEU A 104 5.41 -9.07 1.38
CA LEU A 104 6.02 -9.53 0.14
C LEU A 104 6.81 -10.82 0.43
N LYS A 105 6.52 -11.88 -0.32
CA LYS A 105 7.29 -13.13 -0.23
C LYS A 105 8.59 -12.95 -0.98
N ASP A 106 9.70 -13.22 -0.31
CA ASP A 106 10.93 -13.53 -1.03
C ASP A 106 10.69 -14.82 -1.82
N GLU A 107 11.00 -14.82 -3.11
CA GLU A 107 11.12 -16.09 -3.83
C GLU A 107 12.28 -16.88 -3.23
N VAL A 108 12.00 -17.72 -2.22
CA VAL A 108 12.89 -18.80 -1.83
C VAL A 108 12.81 -19.86 -2.93
N GLY A 109 13.62 -19.72 -3.99
CA GLY A 109 13.57 -20.68 -5.09
C GLY A 109 14.44 -20.45 -6.31
N GLY A 110 15.69 -20.01 -6.14
CA GLY A 110 16.66 -19.91 -7.23
C GLY A 110 18.12 -20.09 -6.79
N SER A 111 18.39 -21.07 -5.93
CA SER A 111 19.76 -21.55 -5.70
C SER A 111 20.10 -22.69 -6.66
N GLN A 112 20.84 -22.38 -7.73
CA GLN A 112 22.10 -23.02 -8.16
C GLN A 112 22.51 -22.52 -9.55
#